data_AF-A0A6N7JGE1-F1
#
_entry.id   AF-A0A6N7JGE1-F1
#
_cell.length_a   1.000
_cell.length_b   1.000
_cell.length_c   1.000
_cell.angle_alpha   90.00
_cell.angle_beta   90.00
_cell.angle_gamma   90.00
#
_symmetry.space_group_name_H-M   'P 1'
#
loop_
_entity.id
_entity.type
_entity.pdbx_description
1 polymer ?
#
loop_
_entity_poly.entity_id
_entity_poly.type
_entity_poly.pdbx_seq_one_letter_code
_entity_poly.pdbx_strand_id
1 'polypeptide(L)'
;MIEVDNQFTVNVDITAIPGGYAWTYSPGAIPLPEGVSVTPAGVVTVPTQSGSWKITYSLSSAQFQLFSVLINTNPAQATGMCDFDQLLEVDAIPGPLPDVTEDVLPSPSTSTATICFANNSKTAKPVGISFQLLARTVVGSHFITSPDPQVKNTGEV
;
A
#
# COMPACT_ATOMS: atom_id res chain seq x y z
N MET A 1 -19.73 0.85 -10.93
CA MET A 1 -19.24 0.08 -9.75
C MET A 1 -18.51 -1.10 -10.33
N ILE A 2 -17.19 -1.17 -10.16
CA ILE A 2 -16.40 -2.31 -10.66
C ILE A 2 -16.72 -3.48 -9.73
N GLU A 3 -17.23 -4.58 -10.29
CA GLU A 3 -17.40 -5.84 -9.55
C GLU A 3 -16.00 -6.37 -9.25
N VAL A 4 -15.66 -6.49 -7.97
CA VAL A 4 -14.33 -6.90 -7.50
C VAL A 4 -14.35 -8.40 -7.23
N ASP A 5 -13.59 -9.16 -8.02
CA ASP A 5 -13.51 -10.62 -7.89
C ASP A 5 -12.56 -11.04 -6.76
N ASN A 6 -11.48 -10.27 -6.57
CA ASN A 6 -10.42 -10.58 -5.63
C ASN A 6 -10.10 -9.36 -4.77
N GLN A 7 -10.12 -9.52 -3.44
CA GLN A 7 -9.79 -8.44 -2.52
C GLN A 7 -8.97 -8.90 -1.33
N PHE A 8 -8.04 -8.07 -0.88
CA PHE A 8 -7.32 -8.28 0.38
C PHE A 8 -6.77 -6.96 0.93
N THR A 9 -6.42 -7.00 2.21
CA THR A 9 -5.83 -5.87 2.92
C THR A 9 -4.35 -6.15 3.20
N VAL A 10 -3.52 -5.13 3.09
CA VAL A 10 -2.13 -5.11 3.52
C VAL A 10 -2.01 -4.14 4.69
N ASN A 11 -1.58 -4.63 5.85
CA ASN A 11 -1.24 -3.78 6.97
C ASN A 11 0.12 -3.12 6.70
N VAL A 12 0.20 -1.83 7.02
CA VAL A 12 1.39 -1.01 6.85
C VAL A 12 1.77 -0.44 8.20
N ASP A 13 3.04 -0.56 8.57
CA ASP A 13 3.61 0.13 9.72
C ASP A 13 4.76 1.03 9.28
N ILE A 14 4.83 2.23 9.87
CA ILE A 14 5.87 3.22 9.62
C ILE A 14 6.57 3.51 10.94
N THR A 15 7.87 3.25 10.99
CA THR A 15 8.71 3.56 12.16
C THR A 15 9.75 4.61 11.78
N ALA A 16 9.82 5.70 12.54
CA ALA A 16 10.91 6.67 12.39
C ALA A 16 12.24 6.03 12.82
N ILE A 17 13.26 6.16 12.00
CA ILE A 17 14.61 5.64 12.24
C ILE A 17 15.64 6.75 12.03
N PRO A 18 16.87 6.62 12.57
CA PRO A 18 17.94 7.56 12.24
C PRO A 18 18.13 7.65 10.72
N GLY A 19 17.91 8.83 10.16
CA GLY A 19 18.07 9.09 8.73
C GLY A 19 16.84 8.80 7.85
N GLY A 20 15.68 8.47 8.40
CA GLY A 20 14.45 8.33 7.60
C GLY A 20 13.33 7.53 8.26
N TYR A 21 12.64 6.73 7.45
CA TYR A 21 11.47 5.95 7.86
C TYR A 21 11.60 4.51 7.38
N ALA A 22 11.39 3.56 8.29
CA ALA A 22 11.24 2.15 7.97
C ALA A 22 9.77 1.84 7.69
N TRP A 23 9.51 1.11 6.61
CA TRP A 23 8.17 0.67 6.21
C TRP A 23 8.12 -0.84 6.25
N THR A 24 7.13 -1.40 6.95
CA THR A 24 6.89 -2.85 6.97
C THR A 24 5.48 -3.16 6.53
N TYR A 25 5.34 -4.32 5.88
CA TYR A 25 4.10 -4.75 5.27
C TYR A 25 3.77 -6.16 5.74
N SER A 26 2.51 -6.39 6.08
CA SER A 26 2.02 -7.71 6.44
C SER A 26 0.62 -7.97 5.89
N PRO A 27 0.23 -9.24 5.68
CA PRO A 27 -1.14 -9.58 5.34
C PRO A 27 -2.12 -9.06 6.39
N GLY A 28 -3.27 -8.56 5.93
CA GLY A 28 -4.39 -8.17 6.78
C GLY A 28 -5.09 -9.37 7.43
N ALA A 29 -6.19 -9.11 8.12
CA ALA A 29 -6.97 -10.14 8.82
C ALA A 29 -7.67 -11.14 7.87
N ILE A 30 -7.95 -10.72 6.63
CA ILE A 30 -8.52 -11.59 5.60
C ILE A 30 -7.37 -12.38 4.95
N PRO A 31 -7.47 -13.71 4.85
CA PRO A 31 -6.48 -14.52 4.14
C PRO A 31 -6.24 -14.01 2.73
N LEU A 32 -4.98 -14.01 2.30
CA LEU A 32 -4.63 -13.67 0.94
C LEU A 32 -5.26 -14.69 -0.03
N PRO A 33 -5.78 -14.24 -1.19
CA PRO A 33 -6.19 -15.15 -2.25
C PRO A 33 -5.06 -16.11 -2.65
N GLU A 34 -5.41 -17.29 -3.16
CA GLU A 34 -4.44 -18.32 -3.51
C GLU A 34 -3.38 -17.79 -4.49
N GLY A 35 -2.10 -17.98 -4.17
CA GLY A 35 -1.00 -17.52 -5.01
C GLY A 35 -0.66 -16.02 -4.88
N VAL A 36 -1.38 -15.28 -4.03
CA VAL A 36 -0.95 -13.94 -3.60
C VAL A 36 0.08 -14.06 -2.49
N SER A 37 1.14 -13.24 -2.57
CA SER A 37 2.08 -13.07 -1.47
C SER A 37 2.40 -11.60 -1.25
N VAL A 38 2.66 -11.23 0.01
CA VAL A 38 3.09 -9.89 0.39
C VAL A 38 4.46 -10.03 1.04
N THR A 39 5.46 -9.35 0.48
CA THR A 39 6.80 -9.31 1.07
C THR A 39 6.89 -8.22 2.14
N PRO A 40 7.80 -8.34 3.12
CA PRO A 40 8.06 -7.29 4.09
C PRO A 40 8.53 -5.96 3.48
N ALA A 41 8.93 -5.95 2.21
CA ALA A 41 9.33 -4.76 1.45
C ALA A 41 8.17 -4.13 0.65
N GLY A 42 6.96 -4.67 0.72
CA GLY A 42 5.78 -4.11 0.06
C GLY A 42 5.55 -4.58 -1.38
N VAL A 43 6.34 -5.54 -1.87
CA VAL A 43 6.03 -6.24 -3.13
C VAL A 43 4.82 -7.14 -2.88
N VAL A 44 3.78 -6.96 -3.68
CA VAL A 44 2.68 -7.91 -3.77
C VAL A 44 2.84 -8.70 -5.06
N THR A 45 2.93 -10.01 -4.94
CA THR A 45 2.83 -10.87 -6.11
C THR A 45 1.36 -11.21 -6.30
N VAL A 46 0.81 -10.89 -7.46
CA VAL A 46 -0.59 -11.19 -7.79
C VAL A 46 -0.60 -12.41 -8.72
N PRO A 47 -1.39 -13.45 -8.41
CA PRO A 47 -1.47 -14.64 -9.24
C PRO A 47 -2.11 -14.32 -10.60
N THR A 48 -1.99 -15.27 -11.51
CA THR A 48 -2.52 -15.22 -12.89
C THR A 48 -4.03 -15.28 -12.98
N GLN A 49 -4.73 -15.29 -11.85
CA GLN A 49 -6.17 -15.40 -11.84
C GLN A 49 -6.77 -14.15 -12.48
N SER A 50 -7.52 -14.39 -13.55
CA SER A 50 -8.23 -13.34 -14.26
C SER A 50 -9.30 -12.74 -13.36
N GLY A 51 -9.50 -11.44 -13.46
CA GLY A 51 -10.57 -10.74 -12.76
C GLY A 51 -10.15 -9.37 -12.27
N SER A 52 -11.10 -8.70 -11.64
CA SER A 52 -10.90 -7.42 -10.97
C SER A 52 -10.30 -7.64 -9.58
N TRP A 53 -9.27 -6.86 -9.25
CA TRP A 53 -8.55 -6.92 -7.98
C TRP A 53 -8.70 -5.61 -7.22
N LYS A 54 -8.88 -5.71 -5.90
CA LYS A 54 -8.83 -4.58 -4.95
C LYS A 54 -7.80 -4.86 -3.87
N ILE A 55 -6.79 -4.01 -3.77
CA ILE A 55 -5.80 -4.04 -2.69
C ILE A 55 -6.04 -2.82 -1.81
N THR A 56 -6.25 -3.04 -0.51
CA THR A 56 -6.36 -1.96 0.46
C THR A 56 -5.14 -1.96 1.37
N TYR A 57 -4.36 -0.89 1.34
CA TYR A 57 -3.30 -0.63 2.32
C TYR A 57 -3.93 0.06 3.52
N SER A 58 -3.66 -0.44 4.71
CA SER A 58 -4.20 0.07 5.98
C SER A 58 -3.07 0.40 6.93
N LEU A 59 -3.04 1.65 7.39
CA LEU A 59 -2.08 2.15 8.37
C LEU A 59 -2.85 2.64 9.60
N SER A 60 -2.60 2.02 10.75
CA SER A 60 -3.11 2.50 12.04
C SER A 60 -2.00 3.27 12.74
N SER A 61 -2.09 4.61 12.74
CA SER A 61 -1.05 5.45 13.33
C SER A 61 -1.60 6.76 13.86
N ALA A 62 -0.98 7.25 14.92
CA ALA A 62 -1.18 8.60 15.46
C ALA A 62 -0.33 9.65 14.73
N GLN A 63 0.75 9.21 14.07
CA GLN A 63 1.81 10.08 13.57
C GLN A 63 1.79 10.22 12.04
N PHE A 64 1.20 9.25 11.35
CA PHE A 64 1.27 9.14 9.91
C PHE A 64 -0.12 8.85 9.31
N GLN A 65 -0.35 9.38 8.10
CA GLN A 65 -1.55 9.11 7.32
C GLN A 65 -1.16 8.74 5.90
N LEU A 66 -1.66 7.61 5.41
CA LEU A 66 -1.63 7.28 3.98
C LEU A 66 -2.53 8.26 3.24
N PHE A 67 -2.06 8.75 2.10
CA PHE A 67 -2.86 9.60 1.23
C PHE A 67 -2.72 9.27 -0.25
N SER A 68 -1.78 8.41 -0.64
CA SER A 68 -1.70 7.93 -2.01
C SER A 68 -0.92 6.62 -2.09
N VAL A 69 -1.12 5.92 -3.19
CA VAL A 69 -0.40 4.72 -3.57
C VAL A 69 -0.14 4.76 -5.06
N LEU A 70 1.11 4.59 -5.47
CA LEU A 70 1.53 4.58 -6.86
C LEU A 70 1.88 3.16 -7.24
N ILE A 71 1.45 2.75 -8.43
CA ILE A 71 1.87 1.49 -9.03
C ILE A 71 3.20 1.74 -9.72
N ASN A 72 4.23 0.98 -9.34
CA ASN A 72 5.55 1.05 -9.93
C ASN A 72 5.95 -0.32 -10.49
N THR A 73 5.09 -0.86 -11.33
CA THR A 73 5.34 -2.14 -11.99
C THR A 73 6.23 -1.90 -13.21
N ASN A 74 7.34 -2.62 -13.28
CA ASN A 74 8.10 -2.75 -14.52
C ASN A 74 7.16 -3.08 -15.69
N PRO A 75 7.06 -2.23 -16.73
CA PRO A 75 6.17 -2.44 -17.87
C PRO A 75 6.37 -3.80 -18.58
N ALA A 76 7.57 -4.37 -18.51
CA ALA A 76 7.86 -5.70 -19.06
C ALA A 76 7.14 -6.83 -18.28
N GLN A 77 6.90 -6.65 -16.99
CA GLN A 77 6.20 -7.60 -16.13
C GLN A 77 4.68 -7.38 -16.12
N ALA A 78 4.21 -6.16 -16.40
CA ALA A 78 2.78 -5.81 -16.48
C ALA A 78 2.08 -6.27 -17.78
N THR A 79 2.74 -7.09 -18.61
CA THR A 79 2.20 -7.56 -19.89
C THR A 79 0.93 -8.39 -19.68
N GLY A 80 -0.23 -7.84 -20.05
CA GLY A 80 -1.55 -8.49 -19.93
C GLY A 80 -2.52 -7.85 -18.94
N MET A 81 -2.12 -6.80 -18.21
CA MET A 81 -3.02 -5.99 -17.39
C MET A 81 -3.65 -4.91 -18.28
N CYS A 82 -4.98 -4.87 -18.39
CA CYS A 82 -5.67 -4.02 -19.37
C CYS A 82 -6.23 -2.74 -18.79
N ASP A 83 -6.44 -2.69 -17.47
CA ASP A 83 -7.19 -1.61 -16.86
C ASP A 83 -6.69 -1.36 -15.43
N PHE A 84 -6.32 -0.12 -15.16
CA PHE A 84 -5.84 0.34 -13.88
C PHE A 84 -6.67 1.55 -13.48
N ASP A 85 -7.55 1.37 -12.52
CA ASP A 85 -8.27 2.47 -11.89
C ASP A 85 -7.71 2.68 -10.48
N GLN A 86 -6.88 3.70 -10.33
CA GLN A 86 -6.43 4.14 -9.02
C GLN A 86 -7.58 4.90 -8.33
N LEU A 87 -8.40 4.16 -7.60
CA LEU A 87 -9.40 4.75 -6.70
C LEU A 87 -8.79 4.98 -5.33
N LEU A 88 -8.38 6.22 -5.09
CA LEU A 88 -7.92 6.67 -3.78
C LEU A 88 -9.12 6.90 -2.86
N GLU A 89 -9.36 5.97 -1.94
CA GLU A 89 -10.31 6.11 -0.84
C GLU A 89 -9.52 6.32 0.46
N VAL A 90 -9.48 7.57 0.93
CA VAL A 90 -8.86 7.95 2.21
C VAL A 90 -9.98 8.05 3.24
N ASP A 91 -10.27 6.94 3.92
CA ASP A 91 -11.01 6.99 5.17
C ASP A 91 -10.01 7.25 6.30
N ALA A 92 -9.92 8.51 6.73
CA ALA A 92 -9.40 8.81 8.05
C ALA A 92 -10.59 8.76 9.00
N ILE A 93 -10.72 7.69 9.81
CA ILE A 93 -11.63 7.78 10.95
C ILE A 93 -11.00 8.82 11.87
N PRO A 94 -11.59 10.02 12.03
CA PRO A 94 -11.02 10.99 12.94
C PRO A 94 -11.19 10.39 14.33
N GLY A 95 -10.08 10.00 14.96
CA GLY A 95 -10.06 10.01 16.41
C GLY A 95 -10.49 11.40 16.89
N PRO A 96 -11.12 11.52 18.06
CA PRO A 96 -11.48 12.84 18.59
C PRO A 96 -10.26 13.76 18.50
N LEU A 97 -10.45 14.94 17.90
CA LEU A 97 -9.42 15.97 17.85
C LEU A 97 -8.93 16.19 19.28
N PRO A 98 -7.63 16.05 19.57
CA PRO A 98 -7.15 16.29 20.92
C PRO A 98 -7.47 17.74 21.28
N ASP A 99 -8.10 17.93 22.44
CA ASP A 99 -8.18 19.24 23.07
C ASP A 99 -6.74 19.75 23.24
N VAL A 100 -6.50 21.03 22.93
CA VAL A 100 -5.17 21.61 22.67
C VAL A 100 -4.34 21.79 23.96
N THR A 101 -4.61 20.99 24.99
CA THR A 101 -3.74 20.87 26.15
C THR A 101 -2.53 20.03 25.75
N GLU A 102 -1.38 20.69 25.66
CA GLU A 102 -0.06 20.11 25.39
C GLU A 102 0.18 18.82 26.21
N ASP A 103 0.86 17.83 25.60
CA ASP A 103 1.24 16.49 26.12
C ASP A 103 0.33 15.27 25.86
N VAL A 104 -0.74 15.36 25.07
CA VAL A 104 -1.49 14.15 24.63
C VAL A 104 -1.16 13.79 23.18
N LEU A 105 -0.45 12.67 22.97
CA LEU A 105 -0.30 12.08 21.63
C LEU A 105 -1.70 11.82 21.04
N PRO A 106 -1.98 12.22 19.79
CA PRO A 106 -3.28 11.96 19.18
C PRO A 106 -3.57 10.46 19.21
N SER A 107 -4.84 10.09 19.40
CA SER A 107 -5.24 8.68 19.30
C SER A 107 -4.95 8.17 17.89
N PRO A 108 -4.50 6.91 17.73
CA PRO A 108 -4.20 6.37 16.40
C PRO A 108 -5.45 6.42 15.52
N SER A 109 -5.30 6.99 14.34
CA SER A 109 -6.32 6.95 13.28
C SER A 109 -5.93 5.89 12.26
N THR A 110 -6.90 5.12 11.79
CA THR A 110 -6.71 4.28 10.62
C THR A 110 -6.83 5.15 9.37
N SER A 111 -5.86 5.03 8.48
CA SER A 111 -5.87 5.61 7.14
C SER A 111 -5.69 4.51 6.10
N THR A 112 -6.41 4.62 4.98
CA THR A 112 -6.35 3.63 3.90
C THR A 112 -5.90 4.26 2.59
N ALA A 113 -5.25 3.44 1.76
CA ALA A 113 -5.04 3.73 0.34
C ALA A 113 -5.39 2.48 -0.47
N THR A 114 -6.17 2.65 -1.53
CA THR A 114 -6.70 1.52 -2.31
C THR A 114 -6.19 1.56 -3.74
N ILE A 115 -5.96 0.37 -4.31
CA ILE A 115 -5.72 0.17 -5.74
C ILE A 115 -6.74 -0.82 -6.27
N CYS A 116 -7.37 -0.46 -7.39
CA CYS A 116 -8.14 -1.38 -8.19
C CYS A 116 -7.46 -1.62 -9.54
N PHE A 117 -7.43 -2.86 -10.01
CA PHE A 117 -6.92 -3.19 -11.35
C PHE A 117 -7.58 -4.44 -11.90
N ALA A 118 -7.65 -4.55 -13.22
CA ALA A 118 -8.09 -5.76 -13.90
C ALA A 118 -6.88 -6.56 -14.38
N ASN A 119 -6.76 -7.80 -13.90
CA ASN A 119 -5.84 -8.77 -14.47
C ASN A 119 -6.58 -9.57 -15.56
N ASN A 120 -6.25 -9.30 -16.83
CA ASN A 120 -6.76 -10.07 -17.96
C ASN A 120 -5.67 -10.97 -18.57
N SER A 121 -4.56 -11.14 -17.85
CA SER A 121 -3.44 -11.91 -18.36
C SER A 121 -3.83 -13.37 -18.53
N LYS A 122 -3.65 -13.89 -19.74
CA LYS A 122 -3.78 -15.31 -20.08
C LYS A 122 -2.49 -16.09 -19.79
N THR A 123 -1.46 -15.43 -19.26
CA THR A 123 -0.16 -16.08 -19.03
C THR A 123 -0.16 -16.86 -17.72
N ALA A 124 0.41 -18.06 -17.72
CA ALA A 124 0.54 -18.93 -16.55
C ALA A 124 1.63 -18.49 -15.54
N LYS A 125 2.20 -17.28 -15.67
CA LYS A 125 3.25 -16.77 -14.77
C LYS A 125 2.72 -15.62 -13.91
N PRO A 126 2.91 -15.64 -12.57
CA PRO A 126 2.51 -14.55 -11.70
C PRO A 126 3.13 -13.22 -12.14
N VAL A 127 2.35 -12.15 -12.05
CA VAL A 127 2.82 -10.78 -12.30
C VAL A 127 3.14 -10.15 -10.96
N GLY A 128 4.41 -9.81 -10.75
CA GLY A 128 4.83 -9.03 -9.58
C GLY A 128 4.39 -7.58 -9.79
N ILE A 129 3.52 -7.09 -8.91
CA ILE A 129 3.12 -5.67 -8.90
C ILE A 129 3.83 -5.03 -7.71
N SER A 130 4.59 -3.98 -8.01
CA SER A 130 5.25 -3.21 -6.96
C SER A 130 4.56 -1.88 -6.82
N PHE A 131 4.54 -1.39 -5.59
CA PHE A 131 3.82 -0.17 -5.25
C PHE A 131 4.71 0.72 -4.40
N GLN A 132 4.49 2.01 -4.53
CA GLN A 132 5.04 3.01 -3.65
C GLN A 132 3.90 3.68 -2.89
N LEU A 133 3.94 3.61 -1.56
CA LEU A 133 2.99 4.33 -0.72
C LEU A 133 3.50 5.74 -0.44
N LEU A 134 2.57 6.69 -0.41
CA LEU A 134 2.84 8.04 0.08
C LEU A 134 2.05 8.24 1.36
N ALA A 135 2.78 8.61 2.41
CA ALA A 135 2.20 9.05 3.67
C ALA A 135 2.63 10.48 3.97
N ARG A 136 1.89 11.12 4.86
CA ARG A 136 2.25 12.41 5.45
C ARG A 136 2.32 12.29 6.95
N THR A 137 3.16 13.09 7.59
CA THR A 137 3.11 13.26 9.03
C THR A 137 1.84 14.03 9.42
N VAL A 138 1.17 13.60 10.48
CA VAL A 138 -0.02 14.30 11.01
C VAL A 138 0.38 15.67 11.53
N VAL A 139 1.52 15.75 12.22
CA VAL A 139 2.12 17.01 12.68
C VAL A 139 3.11 17.50 11.64
N GLY A 140 2.93 18.74 11.15
CA GLY A 140 3.83 19.37 10.18
C GLY A 140 3.58 19.04 8.71
N SER A 141 2.73 18.04 8.38
CA SER A 141 2.36 17.69 6.99
C SER A 141 3.55 17.39 6.06
N HIS A 142 4.63 16.82 6.59
CA HIS A 142 5.78 16.42 5.78
C HIS A 142 5.45 15.14 5.01
N PHE A 143 5.79 15.13 3.72
CA PHE A 143 5.58 13.97 2.85
C PHE A 143 6.70 12.95 2.98
N ILE A 144 6.31 11.68 3.07
CA ILE A 144 7.21 10.54 3.14
C ILE A 144 6.76 9.49 2.14
N THR A 145 7.72 8.88 1.45
CA THR A 145 7.47 7.84 0.45
C THR A 145 8.02 6.52 0.97
N SER A 146 7.31 5.43 0.72
CA SER A 146 7.93 4.11 0.89
C SER A 146 9.09 3.94 -0.08
N PRO A 147 10.10 3.12 0.29
CA PRO A 147 11.09 2.66 -0.68
C PRO A 147 10.38 2.00 -1.85
N ASP A 148 10.88 2.19 -3.06
CA ASP A 148 10.46 1.39 -4.21
C ASP A 148 11.14 0.02 -4.12
N PRO A 149 10.39 -1.07 -3.94
CA PRO A 149 11.00 -2.39 -3.83
C PRO A 149 11.57 -2.92 -5.17
N GLN A 150 11.29 -2.27 -6.32
CA GLN A 150 11.92 -2.59 -7.61
C GLN A 150 13.28 -1.94 -7.81
N VAL A 151 13.60 -0.88 -7.06
CA VAL A 151 14.97 -0.38 -6.99
C VAL A 151 15.77 -1.39 -6.19
N LYS A 152 16.35 -2.38 -6.88
CA LYS A 152 17.61 -2.95 -6.40
C LYS A 152 18.51 -1.75 -6.12
N ASN A 153 18.82 -1.50 -4.86
CA ASN A 153 19.98 -0.69 -4.50
C ASN A 153 21.17 -1.38 -5.19
N THR A 154 21.45 -0.95 -6.42
CA THR A 154 22.68 -1.24 -7.16
C THR A 154 23.75 -0.31 -6.61
N GLY A 155 23.88 -0.32 -5.27
CA GLY A 155 25.00 0.27 -4.56
C GLY A 155 26.17 -0.70 -4.58
N GLU A 156 26.68 -0.98 -5.78
CA GLU A 156 28.12 -1.21 -5.95
C GLU A 156 28.72 0.16 -6.25
N VAL A 157 29.42 0.75 -5.29
CA VAL A 157 30.76 1.35 -5.46
C VAL A 157 31.54 1.15 -4.17
#